data_AF-A0A812Y7Y7-F1
#
_entry.id   AF-A0A812Y7Y7-F1
#
_cell.length_a   1.000
_cell.length_b   1.000
_cell.length_c   1.000
_cell.angle_alpha   90.00
_cell.angle_beta   90.00
_cell.angle_gamma   90.00
#
_symmetry.space_group_name_H-M   'P 1'
#
loop_
_entity.id
_entity.type
_entity.pdbx_description
1 polymer ?
#
loop_
_entity_poly.entity_id
_entity_poly.type
_entity_poly.pdbx_seq_one_letter_code
_entity_poly.pdbx_strand_id
1 'polypeptide(L)'
;MANLNQPTAPTSFPVLLGRDHSTRVEFAEREDVIADVKSPLSRELGKATGAPTTTRDETPLPQEPSQRPPSPPKQVSDVLLCKEEALSLQSELMEAFSAPAFQKQLHELGRLHGVGTDGCRAALLQLVRSTQVEIIPRFGLQGSQAGIEGMLSALKSLETDQDIQVNNMAMKELLCLELPFTPAPEVRMVVQRPSTKHRIMDILRVQLTEFSKSTFQLEVEELKRQAKVSDAAGGFYHLPGRADLALLVQQVLLPQYGFAGSKEGVQDMIQHCAPFVKDPDVASLLDRVNDRLGMSSAACERFRECLVHLA
;
A
#
# COMPACT_ATOMS: atom_id res chain seq x y z
N MET A 1 -59.31 -38.77 24.86
CA MET A 1 -58.06 -38.35 25.53
C MET A 1 -57.17 -37.78 24.43
N ALA A 2 -57.00 -36.46 24.41
CA ALA A 2 -56.56 -35.69 23.25
C ALA A 2 -55.04 -35.47 23.19
N ASN A 3 -54.54 -35.51 21.97
CA ASN A 3 -53.18 -35.27 21.49
C ASN A 3 -52.69 -33.86 21.84
N LEU A 4 -51.47 -33.74 22.39
CA LEU A 4 -50.73 -32.48 22.55
C LEU A 4 -49.48 -32.53 21.66
N ASN A 5 -49.66 -32.08 20.41
CA ASN A 5 -48.57 -31.61 19.55
C ASN A 5 -48.77 -30.10 19.39
N GLN A 6 -47.92 -29.29 20.02
CA GLN A 6 -47.78 -27.87 19.68
C GLN A 6 -46.46 -27.67 18.92
N PRO A 7 -46.47 -26.94 17.80
CA PRO A 7 -45.26 -26.57 17.09
C PRO A 7 -44.55 -25.41 17.81
N THR A 8 -43.28 -25.60 18.12
CA THR A 8 -42.36 -24.54 18.57
C THR A 8 -42.17 -23.51 17.45
N ALA A 9 -42.37 -22.24 17.78
CA ALA A 9 -42.21 -21.09 16.90
C ALA A 9 -40.77 -20.95 16.35
N PRO A 10 -40.58 -20.33 15.18
CA PRO A 10 -39.26 -20.10 14.62
C PRO A 10 -38.45 -19.10 15.45
N THR A 11 -37.24 -19.51 15.81
CA THR A 11 -36.22 -18.70 16.49
C THR A 11 -35.87 -17.49 15.61
N SER A 12 -36.27 -16.30 16.06
CA SER A 12 -35.86 -15.02 15.48
C SER A 12 -34.36 -14.83 15.66
N PHE A 13 -33.61 -14.71 14.56
CA PHE A 13 -32.19 -14.37 14.56
C PHE A 13 -31.98 -12.94 15.10
N PRO A 14 -30.95 -12.69 15.92
CA PRO A 14 -30.57 -11.33 16.28
C PRO A 14 -29.95 -10.65 15.06
N VAL A 15 -30.59 -9.56 14.62
CA VAL A 15 -30.05 -8.61 13.65
C VAL A 15 -28.69 -8.12 14.15
N LEU A 16 -27.62 -8.49 13.45
CA LEU A 16 -26.21 -8.26 13.81
C LEU A 16 -25.72 -6.82 13.52
N LEU A 17 -26.62 -5.85 13.49
CA LEU A 17 -26.27 -4.43 13.38
C LEU A 17 -26.98 -3.68 14.51
N GLY A 18 -26.18 -3.10 15.41
CA GLY A 18 -26.64 -2.38 16.58
C GLY A 18 -27.62 -1.27 16.22
N ARG A 19 -28.64 -1.11 17.06
CA ARG A 19 -29.56 0.04 17.05
C ARG A 19 -28.77 1.33 17.20
N ASP A 20 -28.97 2.25 16.26
CA ASP A 20 -28.30 3.55 16.20
C ASP A 20 -28.63 4.44 17.41
N HIS A 21 -27.59 4.87 18.13
CA HIS A 21 -27.58 6.15 18.82
C HIS A 21 -26.65 7.07 18.02
N SER A 22 -27.24 7.82 17.09
CA SER A 22 -26.54 8.72 16.17
C SER A 22 -26.00 9.95 16.90
N THR A 23 -24.72 9.91 17.29
CA THR A 23 -23.94 11.10 17.66
C THR A 23 -23.31 11.67 16.39
N ARG A 24 -23.87 12.77 15.89
CA ARG A 24 -23.41 13.54 14.73
C ARG A 24 -22.13 14.30 15.10
N VAL A 25 -21.00 13.93 14.49
CA VAL A 25 -19.75 14.70 14.56
C VAL A 25 -19.67 15.54 13.29
N GLU A 26 -19.80 16.86 13.43
CA GLU A 26 -19.62 17.82 12.33
C GLU A 26 -18.14 18.13 12.14
N PHE A 27 -17.62 17.88 10.94
CA PHE A 27 -16.32 18.39 10.50
C PHE A 27 -16.55 19.60 9.58
N ALA A 28 -15.97 20.73 9.95
CA ALA A 28 -16.06 21.99 9.23
C ALA A 28 -15.12 22.00 8.02
N GLU A 29 -15.69 22.32 6.85
CA GLU A 29 -14.98 22.52 5.59
C GLU A 29 -14.23 23.86 5.59
N ARG A 30 -13.01 23.87 5.06
CA ARG A 30 -12.23 25.07 4.71
C ARG A 30 -11.91 24.98 3.22
N GLU A 31 -12.67 25.71 2.42
CA GLU A 31 -12.31 26.04 1.04
C GLU A 31 -11.42 27.29 1.04
N ASP A 32 -10.32 27.26 0.28
CA ASP A 32 -9.71 28.47 -0.24
C ASP A 32 -8.98 28.21 -1.58
N VAL A 33 -9.60 28.71 -2.64
CA VAL A 33 -9.06 29.49 -3.77
C VAL A 33 -7.59 29.26 -4.17
N ILE A 34 -7.36 28.68 -5.36
CA ILE A 34 -6.16 28.95 -6.16
C ILE A 34 -6.55 29.35 -7.58
N ALA A 35 -6.11 30.55 -7.94
CA ALA A 35 -6.30 31.19 -9.22
C ALA A 35 -5.31 30.71 -10.29
N ASP A 36 -5.80 30.83 -11.52
CA ASP A 36 -5.21 30.72 -12.85
C ASP A 36 -3.70 31.04 -12.96
N VAL A 37 -2.89 30.05 -13.37
CA VAL A 37 -1.54 30.24 -13.90
C VAL A 37 -1.40 29.45 -15.20
N LYS A 38 -1.64 30.13 -16.32
CA LYS A 38 -1.10 29.75 -17.63
C LYS A 38 0.39 30.07 -17.67
N SER A 39 1.24 29.10 -18.01
CA SER A 39 2.44 29.43 -18.78
C SER A 39 2.97 28.24 -19.61
N PRO A 40 3.42 28.47 -20.85
CA PRO A 40 3.86 27.46 -21.79
C PRO A 40 5.35 27.17 -21.63
N LEU A 41 5.74 25.89 -21.57
CA LEU A 41 7.15 25.50 -21.60
C LEU A 41 7.42 24.50 -22.73
N SER A 42 7.83 25.03 -23.87
CA SER A 42 8.51 24.30 -24.93
C SER A 42 9.32 25.30 -25.75
N ARG A 43 10.56 24.92 -26.09
CA ARG A 43 11.62 25.66 -26.81
C ARG A 43 12.38 26.71 -25.98
N GLU A 44 13.63 26.40 -25.67
CA GLU A 44 14.82 26.99 -26.32
C GLU A 44 16.09 26.60 -25.54
N LEU A 45 16.94 25.76 -26.14
CA LEU A 45 18.35 25.62 -25.76
C LEU A 45 19.13 25.34 -27.03
N GLY A 46 19.49 26.43 -27.73
CA GLY A 46 20.33 26.43 -28.90
C GLY A 46 21.11 27.73 -29.03
N LYS A 47 22.44 27.59 -29.03
CA LYS A 47 23.47 28.47 -29.63
C LYS A 47 23.65 29.92 -29.13
N ALA A 48 24.81 30.14 -28.51
CA ALA A 48 25.70 31.30 -28.74
C ALA A 48 27.11 30.82 -28.30
N THR A 49 28.13 30.57 -29.14
CA THR A 49 28.91 31.46 -30.01
C THR A 49 29.24 32.83 -29.40
N GLY A 50 30.47 32.97 -28.90
CA GLY A 50 31.06 34.23 -28.45
C GLY A 50 32.43 34.03 -27.82
N ALA A 51 33.49 34.18 -28.63
CA ALA A 51 34.85 34.43 -28.15
C ALA A 51 35.00 35.91 -27.75
N PRO A 52 35.96 36.27 -26.86
CA PRO A 52 37.23 36.82 -27.37
C PRO A 52 38.49 36.51 -26.53
N THR A 53 39.59 36.24 -27.25
CA THR A 53 40.91 36.90 -27.21
C THR A 53 41.65 37.14 -25.88
N THR A 54 42.74 36.36 -25.72
CA THR A 54 44.11 36.73 -25.28
C THR A 54 44.36 37.12 -23.82
N THR A 55 45.11 36.28 -23.09
CA THR A 55 46.38 36.64 -22.42
C THR A 55 47.23 35.38 -22.27
N ARG A 56 48.50 35.51 -22.63
CA ARG A 56 49.53 34.49 -22.77
C ARG A 56 50.30 34.44 -21.44
N ASP A 57 50.29 33.30 -20.77
CA ASP A 57 51.22 33.02 -19.67
C ASP A 57 51.75 31.60 -19.84
N GLU A 58 53.08 31.49 -19.89
CA GLU A 58 53.80 30.23 -20.11
C GLU A 58 53.67 29.35 -18.87
N THR A 59 53.00 28.20 -19.01
CA THR A 59 52.95 27.16 -17.99
C THR A 59 53.42 25.83 -18.60
N PRO A 60 54.26 25.02 -17.90
CA PRO A 60 54.99 23.92 -18.50
C PRO A 60 54.10 22.76 -18.99
N LEU A 61 54.56 22.10 -20.05
CA LEU A 61 53.96 20.94 -20.71
C LEU A 61 53.33 19.90 -19.74
N PRO A 62 52.07 19.49 -19.97
CA PRO A 62 51.50 18.30 -19.34
C PRO A 62 52.15 17.05 -19.92
N GLN A 63 52.73 16.23 -19.06
CA GLN A 63 53.14 14.86 -19.40
C GLN A 63 51.91 14.07 -19.84
N GLU A 64 52.03 13.39 -20.99
CA GLU A 64 51.08 12.40 -21.48
C GLU A 64 50.77 11.39 -20.37
N PRO A 65 49.50 11.22 -19.96
CA PRO A 65 49.12 10.18 -19.02
C PRO A 65 49.33 8.82 -19.70
N SER A 66 50.43 8.17 -19.30
CA SER A 66 50.75 6.78 -19.57
C SER A 66 49.49 5.92 -19.47
N GLN A 67 49.04 5.43 -20.64
CA GLN A 67 47.90 4.55 -20.78
C GLN A 67 48.17 3.27 -20.00
N ARG A 68 47.65 3.21 -18.78
CA ARG A 68 47.58 1.97 -18.01
C ARG A 68 46.73 0.98 -18.81
N PRO A 69 47.24 -0.22 -19.13
CA PRO A 69 46.43 -1.24 -19.78
C PRO A 69 45.17 -1.52 -18.94
N PRO A 70 44.00 -1.71 -19.58
CA PRO A 70 42.74 -1.97 -18.89
C PRO A 70 42.94 -3.18 -17.98
N SER A 71 42.77 -2.96 -16.68
CA SER A 71 42.85 -4.03 -15.69
C SER A 71 41.77 -5.06 -16.01
N PRO A 72 42.06 -6.36 -15.93
CA PRO A 72 41.10 -7.41 -16.22
C PRO A 72 39.86 -7.24 -15.32
N PRO A 73 38.64 -7.49 -15.84
CA PRO A 73 37.42 -7.35 -15.07
C PRO A 73 37.51 -8.24 -13.82
N LYS A 74 37.58 -7.60 -12.65
CA LYS A 74 37.49 -8.30 -11.37
C LYS A 74 36.18 -9.07 -11.37
N GLN A 75 36.29 -10.41 -11.27
CA GLN A 75 35.16 -11.31 -11.14
C GLN A 75 34.25 -10.82 -10.01
N VAL A 76 32.95 -10.90 -10.28
CA VAL A 76 31.85 -10.52 -9.38
C VAL A 76 31.80 -11.56 -8.25
N SER A 77 32.69 -11.44 -7.28
CA SER A 77 32.56 -12.13 -6.00
C SER A 77 31.29 -11.62 -5.31
N ASP A 78 30.45 -12.53 -4.79
CA ASP A 78 29.22 -12.22 -4.06
C ASP A 78 29.45 -11.09 -3.05
N VAL A 79 29.04 -9.88 -3.43
CA VAL A 79 29.12 -8.71 -2.56
C VAL A 79 27.99 -8.83 -1.54
N LEU A 80 28.34 -9.24 -0.32
CA LEU A 80 27.42 -9.23 0.81
C LEU A 80 27.46 -7.85 1.46
N LEU A 81 26.33 -7.14 1.47
CA LEU A 81 26.17 -5.92 2.25
C LEU A 81 25.99 -6.30 3.72
N CYS A 82 26.76 -5.68 4.62
CA CYS A 82 26.45 -5.77 6.04
C CYS A 82 25.21 -4.93 6.39
N LYS A 83 24.65 -5.13 7.60
CA LYS A 83 23.46 -4.39 8.05
C LYS A 83 23.65 -2.86 7.97
N GLU A 84 24.80 -2.36 8.41
CA GLU A 84 25.09 -0.92 8.43
C GLU A 84 25.12 -0.33 7.01
N GLU A 85 25.82 -1.00 6.08
CA GLU A 85 25.86 -0.60 4.66
C GLU A 85 24.48 -0.65 4.01
N ALA A 86 23.67 -1.67 4.32
CA ALA A 86 22.31 -1.79 3.81
C ALA A 86 21.40 -0.64 4.30
N LEU A 87 21.50 -0.25 5.56
CA LEU A 87 20.75 0.89 6.12
C LEU A 87 21.21 2.22 5.51
N SER A 88 22.51 2.42 5.32
CA SER A 88 23.05 3.60 4.64
C SER A 88 22.58 3.66 3.18
N LEU A 89 22.60 2.53 2.46
CA LEU A 89 22.09 2.45 1.09
C LEU A 89 20.60 2.78 1.01
N GLN A 90 19.77 2.21 1.89
CA GLN A 90 18.34 2.56 1.95
C GLN A 90 18.13 4.04 2.26
N SER A 91 18.95 4.64 3.13
CA SER A 91 18.86 6.06 3.47
C SER A 91 19.15 6.96 2.27
N GLU A 92 20.22 6.69 1.51
CA GLU A 92 20.51 7.43 0.28
C GLU A 92 19.42 7.25 -0.80
N LEU A 93 18.86 6.05 -0.93
CA LEU A 93 17.73 5.80 -1.84
C LEU A 93 16.47 6.58 -1.42
N MET A 94 16.15 6.60 -0.12
CA MET A 94 15.02 7.39 0.40
C MET A 94 15.22 8.89 0.18
N GLU A 95 16.42 9.41 0.41
CA GLU A 95 16.73 10.82 0.13
C GLU A 95 16.54 11.15 -1.36
N ALA A 96 17.04 10.29 -2.26
CA ALA A 96 16.89 10.49 -3.69
C ALA A 96 15.42 10.37 -4.16
N PHE A 97 14.66 9.42 -3.62
CA PHE A 97 13.24 9.27 -3.95
C PHE A 97 12.39 10.39 -3.37
N SER A 98 12.71 10.91 -2.19
CA SER A 98 11.98 12.04 -1.59
C SER A 98 12.36 13.40 -2.21
N ALA A 99 13.40 13.46 -3.03
CA ALA A 99 13.82 14.69 -3.68
C ALA A 99 12.70 15.29 -4.56
N PRO A 100 12.44 16.62 -4.49
CA PRO A 100 11.35 17.25 -5.23
C PRO A 100 11.38 17.00 -6.75
N ALA A 101 12.58 16.90 -7.33
CA ALA A 101 12.73 16.61 -8.76
C ALA A 101 12.25 15.19 -9.12
N PHE A 102 12.58 14.19 -8.29
CA PHE A 102 12.13 12.82 -8.48
C PHE A 102 10.61 12.71 -8.31
N GLN A 103 10.06 13.29 -7.23
CA GLN A 103 8.62 13.29 -6.96
C GLN A 103 7.83 13.98 -8.07
N LYS A 104 8.35 15.09 -8.63
CA LYS A 104 7.76 15.73 -9.81
C LYS A 104 7.71 14.81 -11.03
N GLN A 105 8.80 14.08 -11.32
CA GLN A 105 8.83 13.11 -12.42
C GLN A 105 7.87 11.94 -12.17
N LEU A 106 7.83 11.45 -10.93
CA LEU A 106 6.91 10.40 -10.51
C LEU A 106 5.45 10.80 -10.79
N HIS A 107 4.99 11.95 -10.28
CA HIS A 107 3.64 12.44 -10.54
C HIS A 107 3.34 12.66 -12.03
N GLU A 108 4.31 13.15 -12.81
CA GLU A 108 4.15 13.33 -14.25
C GLU A 108 3.93 11.99 -14.97
N LEU A 109 4.60 10.91 -14.56
CA LEU A 109 4.35 9.57 -15.09
C LEU A 109 2.93 9.09 -14.82
N GLY A 110 2.42 9.34 -13.61
CA GLY A 110 1.03 9.03 -13.24
C GLY A 110 0.02 9.77 -14.12
N ARG A 111 0.31 11.05 -14.44
CA ARG A 111 -0.52 11.88 -15.32
C ARG A 111 -0.49 11.42 -16.78
N LEU A 112 0.69 11.08 -17.31
CA LEU A 112 0.88 10.75 -18.72
C LEU A 112 0.34 9.36 -19.08
N HIS A 113 0.55 8.37 -18.22
CA HIS A 113 0.21 6.98 -18.53
C HIS A 113 -1.07 6.50 -17.84
N GLY A 114 -1.61 7.25 -16.88
CA GLY A 114 -2.65 6.78 -15.97
C GLY A 114 -2.10 5.79 -14.95
N VAL A 115 -2.40 5.99 -13.67
CA VAL A 115 -1.89 5.12 -12.61
C VAL A 115 -2.45 3.71 -12.76
N GLY A 116 -1.58 2.71 -12.58
CA GLY A 116 -1.92 1.29 -12.67
C GLY A 116 -1.82 0.68 -14.07
N THR A 117 -1.61 1.48 -15.12
CA THR A 117 -1.39 0.94 -16.47
C THR A 117 -0.01 0.29 -16.61
N ASP A 118 0.13 -0.65 -17.55
CA ASP A 118 1.41 -1.31 -17.83
C ASP A 118 2.48 -0.30 -18.29
N GLY A 119 2.07 0.71 -19.06
CA GLY A 119 2.95 1.81 -19.47
C GLY A 119 3.46 2.63 -18.28
N CYS A 120 2.58 2.96 -17.33
CA CYS A 120 2.95 3.66 -16.10
C CYS A 120 3.96 2.83 -15.28
N ARG A 121 3.69 1.53 -15.12
CA ARG A 121 4.57 0.60 -14.40
C ARG A 121 5.95 0.48 -15.05
N ALA A 122 6.01 0.36 -16.37
CA ALA A 122 7.28 0.27 -17.10
C ALA A 122 8.10 1.56 -16.95
N ALA A 123 7.46 2.73 -17.09
CA ALA A 123 8.12 4.03 -16.92
C ALA A 123 8.57 4.27 -15.47
N LEU A 124 7.77 3.88 -14.48
CA LEU A 124 8.13 3.93 -13.06
C LEU A 124 9.38 3.08 -12.77
N LEU A 125 9.40 1.84 -13.27
CA LEU A 125 10.56 0.96 -13.12
C LEU A 125 11.81 1.59 -13.75
N GLN A 126 11.69 2.22 -14.91
CA GLN A 126 12.81 2.91 -15.54
C GLN A 126 13.31 4.09 -14.69
N LEU A 127 12.40 4.92 -14.16
CA LEU A 127 12.73 6.06 -13.29
C LEU A 127 13.47 5.60 -12.02
N VAL A 128 12.94 4.59 -11.33
CA VAL A 128 13.57 4.01 -10.12
C VAL A 128 14.95 3.44 -10.45
N ARG A 129 15.08 2.70 -11.56
CA ARG A 129 16.35 2.11 -11.97
C ARG A 129 17.41 3.16 -12.31
N SER A 130 17.04 4.25 -12.97
CA SER A 130 18.00 5.33 -13.25
C SER A 130 18.59 5.90 -11.96
N THR A 131 17.76 6.15 -10.95
CA THR A 131 18.22 6.64 -9.65
C THR A 131 19.08 5.60 -8.92
N GLN A 132 18.67 4.33 -8.92
CA GLN A 132 19.45 3.26 -8.30
C GLN A 132 20.84 3.11 -8.92
N VAL A 133 20.95 3.16 -10.26
CA VAL A 133 22.24 3.04 -10.98
C VAL A 133 23.25 4.12 -10.59
N GLU A 134 22.79 5.31 -10.19
CA GLU A 134 23.65 6.40 -9.73
C GLU A 134 24.15 6.22 -8.29
N ILE A 135 23.38 5.52 -7.45
CA ILE A 135 23.63 5.39 -6.00
C ILE A 135 24.40 4.12 -5.67
N ILE A 136 23.98 2.96 -6.21
CA ILE A 136 24.56 1.65 -5.84
C ILE A 136 26.08 1.52 -6.04
N PRO A 137 26.75 2.21 -6.99
CA PRO A 137 28.21 2.15 -7.10
C PRO A 137 28.97 2.60 -5.86
N ARG A 138 28.36 3.48 -5.04
CA ARG A 138 28.95 3.97 -3.78
C ARG A 138 29.08 2.87 -2.72
N PHE A 139 28.30 1.80 -2.87
CA PHE A 139 28.24 0.65 -1.96
C PHE A 139 28.94 -0.58 -2.54
N GLY A 140 29.87 -0.38 -3.49
CA GLY A 140 30.66 -1.48 -4.08
C GLY A 140 29.90 -2.36 -5.08
N LEU A 141 28.67 -1.99 -5.45
CA LEU A 141 27.86 -2.70 -6.43
C LEU A 141 28.05 -2.11 -7.84
N GLN A 142 27.72 -2.86 -8.89
CA GLN A 142 27.84 -2.34 -10.24
C GLN A 142 26.68 -1.39 -10.58
N GLY A 143 26.94 -0.22 -11.17
CA GLY A 143 25.90 0.69 -11.69
C GLY A 143 25.23 0.15 -12.96
N SER A 144 24.56 -0.99 -12.85
CA SER A 144 23.95 -1.72 -13.96
C SER A 144 22.79 -2.57 -13.46
N GLN A 145 22.05 -3.21 -14.38
CA GLN A 145 21.00 -4.16 -14.03
C GLN A 145 21.50 -5.30 -13.13
N ALA A 146 22.70 -5.84 -13.40
CA ALA A 146 23.30 -6.89 -12.59
C ALA A 146 23.61 -6.43 -11.15
N GLY A 147 24.03 -5.18 -10.97
CA GLY A 147 24.27 -4.65 -9.63
C GLY A 147 22.99 -4.28 -8.88
N ILE A 148 21.91 -3.93 -9.57
CA ILE A 148 20.58 -3.82 -8.96
C ILE A 148 20.11 -5.20 -8.47
N GLU A 149 20.30 -6.25 -9.27
CA GLU A 149 20.00 -7.62 -8.84
C GLU A 149 20.86 -8.05 -7.65
N GLY A 150 22.14 -7.70 -7.65
CA GLY A 150 23.05 -7.87 -6.50
C GLY A 150 22.56 -7.14 -5.26
N MET A 151 22.16 -5.87 -5.39
CA MET A 151 21.56 -5.07 -4.31
C MET A 151 20.32 -5.77 -3.72
N LEU A 152 19.38 -6.16 -4.59
CA LEU A 152 18.13 -6.79 -4.14
C LEU A 152 18.39 -8.13 -3.45
N SER A 153 19.35 -8.92 -3.97
CA SER A 153 19.77 -10.18 -3.35
C SER A 153 20.39 -9.95 -1.97
N ALA A 154 21.26 -8.94 -1.84
CA ALA A 154 21.90 -8.59 -0.58
C ALA A 154 20.88 -8.07 0.46
N LEU A 155 19.91 -7.25 0.06
CA LEU A 155 18.85 -6.78 0.96
C LEU A 155 17.89 -7.90 1.38
N LYS A 156 17.67 -8.91 0.52
CA LYS A 156 16.79 -10.03 0.83
C LYS A 156 17.29 -10.88 1.98
N SER A 157 18.61 -11.04 2.16
CA SER A 157 19.16 -11.78 3.31
C SER A 157 18.92 -11.07 4.64
N LEU A 158 18.55 -9.78 4.61
CA LEU A 158 18.26 -8.94 5.75
C LEU A 158 16.75 -8.67 5.92
N GLU A 159 15.87 -9.36 5.19
CA GLU A 159 14.42 -9.06 5.18
C GLU A 159 13.73 -9.24 6.53
N THR A 160 14.33 -9.99 7.46
CA THR A 160 13.82 -10.21 8.82
C THR A 160 14.21 -9.10 9.79
N ASP A 161 15.12 -8.20 9.42
CA ASP A 161 15.56 -7.11 10.27
C ASP A 161 14.50 -5.98 10.31
N GLN A 162 14.17 -5.54 11.53
CA GLN A 162 13.09 -4.59 11.75
C GLN A 162 13.37 -3.20 11.12
N ASP A 163 14.61 -2.72 11.20
CA ASP A 163 14.98 -1.41 10.67
C ASP A 163 14.92 -1.43 9.13
N ILE A 164 15.40 -2.51 8.53
CA ILE A 164 15.31 -2.76 7.08
C ILE A 164 13.85 -2.81 6.61
N GLN A 165 12.95 -3.44 7.39
CA GLN A 165 11.52 -3.48 7.07
C GLN A 165 10.85 -2.10 7.13
N VAL A 166 11.17 -1.30 8.16
CA VAL A 166 10.64 0.07 8.30
C VAL A 166 11.07 0.92 7.10
N ASN A 167 12.35 0.90 6.73
CA ASN A 167 12.84 1.63 5.56
C ASN A 167 12.24 1.13 4.24
N ASN A 168 12.05 -0.19 4.09
CA ASN A 168 11.38 -0.76 2.93
C ASN A 168 9.92 -0.28 2.81
N MET A 169 9.24 -0.06 3.94
CA MET A 169 7.88 0.49 3.95
C MET A 169 7.89 1.98 3.54
N ALA A 170 8.78 2.77 4.12
CA ALA A 170 8.95 4.18 3.78
C ALA A 170 9.30 4.38 2.29
N MET A 171 10.20 3.56 1.74
CA MET A 171 10.51 3.59 0.30
C MET A 171 9.29 3.24 -0.57
N LYS A 172 8.46 2.27 -0.16
CA LYS A 172 7.23 1.92 -0.88
C LYS A 172 6.23 3.08 -0.87
N GLU A 173 6.13 3.81 0.23
CA GLU A 173 5.30 5.01 0.33
C GLU A 173 5.83 6.13 -0.57
N LEU A 174 7.13 6.41 -0.55
CA LEU A 174 7.76 7.42 -1.42
C LEU A 174 7.63 7.10 -2.92
N LEU A 175 7.57 5.83 -3.28
CA LEU A 175 7.36 5.36 -4.65
C LEU A 175 5.88 5.14 -4.99
N CYS A 176 4.98 5.35 -4.03
CA CYS A 176 3.56 5.26 -4.27
C CYS A 176 3.13 6.47 -5.10
N LEU A 177 2.55 6.20 -6.27
CA LEU A 177 1.82 7.21 -7.00
C LEU A 177 0.50 7.44 -6.27
N GLU A 178 0.53 8.24 -5.21
CA GLU A 178 -0.68 8.82 -4.67
C GLU A 178 -1.28 9.68 -5.76
N LEU A 179 -2.30 9.13 -6.43
CA LEU A 179 -3.24 9.99 -7.11
C LEU A 179 -3.89 10.81 -5.99
N PRO A 180 -3.88 12.16 -6.06
CA PRO A 180 -4.89 12.90 -5.34
C PRO A 180 -6.20 12.24 -5.72
N PHE A 181 -6.96 11.82 -4.70
CA PHE A 181 -8.25 11.17 -4.84
C PHE A 181 -9.20 12.18 -5.49
N THR A 182 -9.01 12.36 -6.78
CA THR A 182 -9.95 13.03 -7.66
C THR A 182 -11.01 11.97 -7.82
N PRO A 183 -12.22 12.16 -7.26
CA PRO A 183 -13.30 11.22 -7.47
C PRO A 183 -13.48 11.12 -8.98
N ALA A 184 -12.94 10.06 -9.57
CA ALA A 184 -12.98 9.88 -10.99
C ALA A 184 -14.46 9.88 -11.38
N PRO A 185 -14.85 10.54 -12.48
CA PRO A 185 -16.22 10.44 -12.98
C PRO A 185 -16.51 8.95 -13.12
N GLU A 186 -17.51 8.45 -12.38
CA GLU A 186 -17.88 7.04 -12.25
C GLU A 186 -17.85 6.34 -13.61
N VAL A 187 -16.70 5.79 -14.00
CA VAL A 187 -16.68 4.77 -15.04
C VAL A 187 -17.21 3.56 -14.30
N ARG A 188 -18.54 3.41 -14.36
CA ARG A 188 -19.27 2.24 -13.86
C ARG A 188 -18.83 1.03 -14.68
N MET A 189 -17.61 0.55 -14.44
CA MET A 189 -17.26 -0.81 -14.76
C MET A 189 -18.25 -1.65 -13.96
N VAL A 190 -19.06 -2.43 -14.67
CA VAL A 190 -19.96 -3.41 -14.06
C VAL A 190 -19.07 -4.50 -13.48
N VAL A 191 -18.45 -4.22 -12.33
CA VAL A 191 -17.66 -5.20 -11.63
C VAL A 191 -18.64 -6.22 -11.08
N GLN A 192 -18.56 -7.45 -11.59
CA GLN A 192 -19.38 -8.52 -11.06
C GLN A 192 -18.92 -8.90 -9.66
N ARG A 193 -19.89 -9.20 -8.80
CA ARG A 193 -19.64 -9.68 -7.44
C ARG A 193 -18.80 -10.96 -7.48
N PRO A 194 -17.85 -11.13 -6.55
CA PRO A 194 -17.01 -12.31 -6.50
C PRO A 194 -17.85 -13.57 -6.27
N SER A 195 -17.74 -14.50 -7.22
CA SER A 195 -18.37 -15.83 -7.16
C SER A 195 -17.35 -16.97 -7.05
N THR A 196 -16.06 -16.64 -7.00
CA THR A 196 -14.96 -17.61 -6.94
C THR A 196 -14.11 -17.42 -5.70
N LYS A 197 -13.56 -18.51 -5.16
CA LYS A 197 -12.61 -18.50 -4.02
C LYS A 197 -11.52 -17.46 -4.22
N HIS A 198 -10.88 -17.43 -5.40
CA HIS A 198 -9.76 -16.53 -5.67
C HIS A 198 -10.14 -15.05 -5.50
N ARG A 199 -11.33 -14.64 -5.99
CA ARG A 199 -11.79 -13.25 -5.87
C ARG A 199 -12.23 -12.91 -4.44
N ILE A 200 -12.76 -13.88 -3.69
CA ILE A 200 -13.01 -13.71 -2.25
C ILE A 200 -11.70 -13.54 -1.47
N MET A 201 -10.68 -14.32 -1.79
CA MET A 201 -9.35 -14.13 -1.16
C MET A 201 -8.73 -12.78 -1.53
N ASP A 202 -8.93 -12.30 -2.75
CA ASP A 202 -8.46 -11.00 -3.23
C ASP A 202 -9.04 -9.85 -2.38
N ILE A 203 -10.36 -9.79 -2.23
CA ILE A 203 -11.01 -8.75 -1.40
C ILE A 203 -10.59 -8.84 0.07
N LEU A 204 -10.45 -10.05 0.63
CA LEU A 204 -10.00 -10.23 2.02
C LEU A 204 -8.55 -9.78 2.21
N ARG A 205 -7.66 -9.98 1.22
CA ARG A 205 -6.28 -9.49 1.28
C ARG A 205 -6.22 -7.98 1.24
N VAL A 206 -7.01 -7.33 0.38
CA VAL A 206 -7.06 -5.86 0.32
C VAL A 206 -7.61 -5.29 1.64
N GLN A 207 -8.69 -5.86 2.19
CA GLN A 207 -9.18 -5.46 3.51
C GLN A 207 -8.14 -5.66 4.61
N LEU A 208 -7.43 -6.78 4.60
CA LEU A 208 -6.36 -7.03 5.56
C LEU A 208 -5.27 -5.98 5.48
N THR A 209 -4.83 -5.61 4.27
CA THR A 209 -3.83 -4.56 4.07
C THR A 209 -4.32 -3.21 4.61
N GLU A 210 -5.54 -2.81 4.26
CA GLU A 210 -6.10 -1.53 4.68
C GLU A 210 -6.32 -1.45 6.19
N PHE A 211 -6.89 -2.50 6.81
CA PHE A 211 -7.07 -2.54 8.25
C PHE A 211 -5.74 -2.68 9.01
N SER A 212 -4.68 -3.20 8.38
CA SER A 212 -3.35 -3.28 9.03
C SER A 212 -2.60 -1.94 9.08
N LYS A 213 -3.12 -0.87 8.46
CA LYS A 213 -2.49 0.46 8.52
C LYS A 213 -2.41 0.96 9.97
N SER A 214 -1.29 1.60 10.32
CA SER A 214 -1.01 2.07 11.69
C SER A 214 -2.07 3.03 12.20
N THR A 215 -2.53 3.96 11.36
CA THR A 215 -3.60 4.90 11.68
C THR A 215 -4.91 4.20 12.05
N PHE A 216 -5.31 3.19 11.28
CA PHE A 216 -6.50 2.39 11.57
C PHE A 216 -6.34 1.59 12.87
N GLN A 217 -5.18 0.97 13.09
CA GLN A 217 -4.92 0.16 14.29
C GLN A 217 -4.90 1.00 15.57
N LEU A 218 -4.43 2.26 15.53
CA LEU A 218 -4.51 3.18 16.67
C LEU A 218 -5.97 3.44 17.08
N GLU A 219 -6.86 3.65 16.10
CA GLU A 219 -8.30 3.83 16.36
C GLU A 219 -8.94 2.56 16.94
N VAL A 220 -8.56 1.37 16.45
CA VAL A 220 -9.04 0.09 17.02
C VAL A 220 -8.62 -0.07 18.49
N GLU A 221 -7.38 0.25 18.83
CA GLU A 221 -6.89 0.19 20.21
C GLU A 221 -7.58 1.22 21.11
N GLU A 222 -7.86 2.42 20.58
CA GLU A 222 -8.63 3.42 21.30
C GLU A 222 -10.07 2.95 21.59
N LEU A 223 -10.74 2.32 20.60
CA LEU A 223 -12.05 1.69 20.81
C LEU A 223 -11.99 0.61 21.90
N LYS A 224 -10.96 -0.25 21.90
CA LYS A 224 -10.78 -1.29 22.94
C LYS A 224 -10.57 -0.68 24.33
N ARG A 225 -9.79 0.41 24.42
CA ARG A 225 -9.55 1.13 25.69
C ARG A 225 -10.84 1.74 26.25
N GLN A 226 -11.73 2.19 25.39
CA GLN A 226 -13.04 2.74 25.77
C GLN A 226 -14.10 1.68 26.08
N ALA A 227 -13.90 0.43 25.63
CA ALA A 227 -14.84 -0.67 25.84
C ALA A 227 -14.91 -1.10 27.31
N LYS A 228 -16.05 -1.69 27.71
CA LYS A 228 -16.23 -2.18 29.08
C LYS A 228 -15.47 -3.49 29.28
N VAL A 229 -15.13 -3.80 30.53
CA VAL A 229 -14.49 -5.09 30.90
C VAL A 229 -15.32 -6.30 30.44
N SER A 230 -16.65 -6.19 30.43
CA SER A 230 -17.55 -7.23 29.90
C SER A 230 -17.30 -7.55 28.43
N ASP A 231 -16.89 -6.56 27.63
CA ASP A 231 -16.67 -6.72 26.18
C ASP A 231 -15.35 -7.47 25.91
N ALA A 232 -14.37 -7.31 26.81
CA ALA A 232 -13.12 -8.06 26.77
C ALA A 232 -13.33 -9.57 27.00
N ALA A 233 -14.24 -9.94 27.91
CA ALA A 233 -14.59 -11.35 28.14
C ALA A 233 -15.22 -12.01 26.89
N GLY A 234 -15.97 -11.23 26.10
CA GLY A 234 -16.49 -11.64 24.80
C GLY A 234 -15.45 -11.66 23.69
N GLY A 235 -14.18 -11.38 23.96
CA GLY A 235 -13.13 -11.27 22.95
C GLY A 235 -13.37 -10.12 21.97
N PHE A 236 -14.02 -9.05 22.43
CA PHE A 236 -14.39 -7.89 21.63
C PHE A 236 -15.26 -8.20 20.40
N TYR A 237 -16.05 -9.29 20.44
CA TYR A 237 -16.94 -9.65 19.34
C TYR A 237 -17.93 -8.53 18.99
N HIS A 238 -18.38 -7.74 19.99
CA HIS A 238 -19.26 -6.58 19.80
C HIS A 238 -18.59 -5.26 20.21
N LEU A 239 -17.36 -5.03 19.76
CA LEU A 239 -16.65 -3.77 20.03
C LEU A 239 -17.45 -2.56 19.50
N PRO A 240 -17.93 -1.64 20.36
CA PRO A 240 -18.68 -0.47 19.92
C PRO A 240 -17.86 0.40 18.95
N GLY A 241 -18.49 1.00 17.94
CA GLY A 241 -17.82 1.86 16.95
C GLY A 241 -17.00 1.13 15.87
N ARG A 242 -16.64 -0.15 16.09
CA ARG A 242 -15.83 -0.93 15.13
C ARG A 242 -16.45 -1.02 13.74
N ALA A 243 -17.76 -1.21 13.66
CA ALA A 243 -18.46 -1.34 12.38
C ALA A 243 -18.40 -0.03 11.57
N ASP A 244 -18.55 1.11 12.22
CA ASP A 244 -18.49 2.41 11.55
C ASP A 244 -17.05 2.75 11.14
N LEU A 245 -16.05 2.44 11.99
CA LEU A 245 -14.63 2.57 11.66
C LEU A 245 -14.25 1.72 10.44
N ALA A 246 -14.65 0.44 10.40
CA ALA A 246 -14.41 -0.44 9.27
C ALA A 246 -15.11 0.05 7.99
N LEU A 247 -16.31 0.64 8.13
CA LEU A 247 -17.09 1.13 7.01
C LEU A 247 -16.41 2.29 6.27
N LEU A 248 -15.61 3.12 6.93
CA LEU A 248 -14.84 4.19 6.27
C LEU A 248 -13.90 3.63 5.18
N VAL A 249 -13.24 2.51 5.47
CA VAL A 249 -12.39 1.80 4.51
C VAL A 249 -13.24 1.08 3.47
N GLN A 250 -14.27 0.35 3.92
CA GLN A 250 -15.11 -0.47 3.06
C GLN A 250 -15.94 0.35 2.07
N GLN A 251 -16.30 1.60 2.39
CA GLN A 251 -16.98 2.54 1.50
C GLN A 251 -16.22 2.75 0.17
N VAL A 252 -14.90 2.81 0.24
CA VAL A 252 -14.03 3.01 -0.93
C VAL A 252 -13.67 1.67 -1.59
N LEU A 253 -13.51 0.62 -0.78
CA LEU A 253 -13.03 -0.69 -1.23
C LEU A 253 -14.11 -1.53 -1.91
N LEU A 254 -15.30 -1.64 -1.30
CA LEU A 254 -16.37 -2.53 -1.74
C LEU A 254 -16.88 -2.27 -3.18
N PRO A 255 -17.05 -1.01 -3.63
CA PRO A 255 -17.44 -0.71 -5.01
C PRO A 255 -16.51 -1.33 -6.05
N GLN A 256 -15.22 -1.47 -5.75
CA GLN A 256 -14.22 -2.07 -6.64
C GLN A 256 -14.42 -3.59 -6.85
N TYR A 257 -15.30 -4.21 -6.08
CA TYR A 257 -15.66 -5.62 -6.14
C TYR A 257 -17.15 -5.84 -6.46
N GLY A 258 -17.87 -4.80 -6.88
CA GLY A 258 -19.28 -4.90 -7.23
C GLY A 258 -20.25 -4.89 -6.05
N PHE A 259 -19.77 -4.50 -4.86
CA PHE A 259 -20.59 -4.32 -3.66
C PHE A 259 -20.88 -2.83 -3.42
N ALA A 260 -21.99 -2.51 -2.77
CA ALA A 260 -22.22 -1.14 -2.34
C ALA A 260 -21.22 -0.75 -1.22
N GLY A 261 -20.76 0.50 -1.21
CA GLY A 261 -20.00 1.06 -0.09
C GLY A 261 -20.90 1.39 1.11
N SER A 262 -21.71 0.44 1.57
CA SER A 262 -22.69 0.65 2.64
C SER A 262 -22.73 -0.55 3.59
N LYS A 263 -23.46 -0.44 4.72
CA LYS A 263 -23.64 -1.55 5.67
C LYS A 263 -24.29 -2.76 4.98
N GLU A 264 -25.23 -2.52 4.07
CA GLU A 264 -25.88 -3.56 3.26
C GLU A 264 -24.88 -4.23 2.30
N GLY A 265 -23.99 -3.44 1.69
CA GLY A 265 -22.93 -4.00 0.83
C GLY A 265 -21.90 -4.83 1.60
N VAL A 266 -21.59 -4.47 2.85
CA VAL A 266 -20.77 -5.30 3.75
C VAL A 266 -21.47 -6.62 4.05
N GLN A 267 -22.78 -6.58 4.34
CA GLN A 267 -23.56 -7.79 4.57
C GLN A 267 -23.62 -8.69 3.33
N ASP A 268 -23.81 -8.12 2.15
CA ASP A 268 -23.78 -8.82 0.86
C ASP A 268 -22.41 -9.47 0.61
N MET A 269 -21.32 -8.74 0.86
CA MET A 269 -19.96 -9.30 0.81
C MET A 269 -19.80 -10.49 1.76
N ILE A 270 -20.28 -10.40 3.00
CA ILE A 270 -20.21 -11.48 3.98
C ILE A 270 -20.97 -12.72 3.50
N GLN A 271 -22.15 -12.55 2.89
CA GLN A 271 -22.92 -13.64 2.30
C GLN A 271 -22.15 -14.31 1.16
N HIS A 272 -21.46 -13.53 0.33
CA HIS A 272 -20.61 -14.06 -0.75
C HIS A 272 -19.35 -14.80 -0.22
N CYS A 273 -18.87 -14.47 0.98
CA CYS A 273 -17.79 -15.21 1.63
C CYS A 273 -18.25 -16.56 2.21
N ALA A 274 -19.52 -16.67 2.64
CA ALA A 274 -20.03 -17.80 3.40
C ALA A 274 -19.79 -19.18 2.72
N PRO A 275 -20.02 -19.38 1.40
CA PRO A 275 -19.76 -20.66 0.74
C PRO A 275 -18.31 -21.13 0.81
N PHE A 276 -17.36 -20.21 1.03
CA PHE A 276 -15.93 -20.49 1.05
C PHE A 276 -15.32 -20.53 2.46
N VAL A 277 -16.10 -20.28 3.53
CA VAL A 277 -15.56 -20.15 4.89
C VAL A 277 -14.94 -21.44 5.46
N LYS A 278 -15.29 -22.61 4.88
CA LYS A 278 -14.70 -23.91 5.24
C LYS A 278 -13.33 -24.15 4.60
N ASP A 279 -12.98 -23.37 3.58
CA ASP A 279 -11.67 -23.45 2.95
C ASP A 279 -10.60 -22.84 3.89
N PRO A 280 -9.50 -23.55 4.17
CA PRO A 280 -8.53 -23.13 5.18
C PRO A 280 -7.85 -21.80 4.85
N ASP A 281 -7.63 -21.50 3.56
CA ASP A 281 -6.97 -20.25 3.17
C ASP A 281 -7.90 -19.05 3.37
N VAL A 282 -9.18 -19.22 3.03
CA VAL A 282 -10.21 -18.19 3.23
C VAL A 282 -10.47 -18.01 4.73
N ALA A 283 -10.60 -19.11 5.48
CA ALA A 283 -10.80 -19.08 6.93
C ALA A 283 -9.66 -18.36 7.66
N SER A 284 -8.41 -18.62 7.26
CA SER A 284 -7.24 -17.95 7.83
C SER A 284 -7.19 -16.46 7.48
N LEU A 285 -7.49 -16.10 6.23
CA LEU A 285 -7.55 -14.68 5.83
C LEU A 285 -8.66 -13.93 6.57
N LEU A 286 -9.84 -14.52 6.68
CA LEU A 286 -10.97 -13.92 7.37
C LEU A 286 -10.68 -13.71 8.87
N ASP A 287 -10.03 -14.68 9.53
CA ASP A 287 -9.58 -14.54 10.92
C ASP A 287 -8.59 -13.38 11.07
N ARG A 288 -7.63 -13.25 10.14
CA ARG A 288 -6.65 -12.15 10.17
C ARG A 288 -7.30 -10.79 9.94
N VAL A 289 -8.30 -10.70 9.06
CA VAL A 289 -9.09 -9.47 8.87
C VAL A 289 -9.83 -9.11 10.16
N ASN A 290 -10.51 -10.08 10.78
CA ASN A 290 -11.25 -9.86 12.03
C ASN A 290 -10.34 -9.53 13.22
N ASP A 291 -9.15 -10.15 13.30
CA ASP A 291 -8.11 -9.82 14.27
C ASP A 291 -7.66 -8.35 14.14
N ARG A 292 -7.46 -7.87 12.91
CA ARG A 292 -7.18 -6.45 12.64
C ARG A 292 -8.36 -5.52 12.94
N LEU A 293 -9.58 -6.05 12.97
CA LEU A 293 -10.75 -5.33 13.47
C LEU A 293 -10.88 -5.41 15.01
N GLY A 294 -9.91 -6.03 15.69
CA GLY A 294 -9.82 -6.08 17.14
C GLY A 294 -10.50 -7.29 17.79
N MET A 295 -10.95 -8.28 17.01
CA MET A 295 -11.54 -9.51 17.53
C MET A 295 -10.47 -10.47 18.04
N SER A 296 -10.73 -11.18 19.14
CA SER A 296 -9.85 -12.28 19.57
C SER A 296 -10.02 -13.53 18.71
N SER A 297 -9.07 -14.46 18.75
CA SER A 297 -9.15 -15.74 18.01
C SER A 297 -10.45 -16.50 18.29
N ALA A 298 -10.90 -16.55 19.56
CA ALA A 298 -12.15 -17.22 19.92
C ALA A 298 -13.39 -16.49 19.36
N ALA A 299 -13.33 -15.16 19.21
CA ALA A 299 -14.39 -14.39 18.58
C ALA A 299 -14.41 -14.62 17.05
N CYS A 300 -13.25 -14.74 16.41
CA CYS A 300 -13.15 -15.09 14.99
C CYS A 300 -13.73 -16.48 14.69
N GLU A 301 -13.44 -17.47 15.53
CA GLU A 301 -13.99 -18.82 15.39
C GLU A 301 -15.53 -18.81 15.42
N ARG A 302 -16.13 -18.17 16.44
CA ARG A 302 -17.58 -18.02 16.54
C ARG A 302 -18.18 -17.29 15.33
N PHE A 303 -17.49 -16.27 14.82
CA PHE A 303 -17.93 -15.57 13.61
C PHE A 303 -18.01 -16.51 12.42
N ARG A 304 -16.99 -17.36 12.21
CA ARG A 304 -17.01 -18.36 11.14
C ARG A 304 -18.12 -19.38 11.32
N GLU A 305 -18.37 -19.84 12.54
CA GLU A 305 -19.50 -20.74 12.83
C GLU A 305 -20.82 -20.09 12.40
N CYS A 306 -21.02 -18.80 12.69
CA CYS A 306 -22.19 -18.07 12.21
C CYS A 306 -22.27 -18.02 10.68
N LEU A 307 -21.15 -17.86 9.97
CA LEU A 307 -21.14 -17.87 8.50
C LEU A 307 -21.45 -19.24 7.90
N VAL A 308 -21.05 -20.33 8.55
CA VAL A 308 -21.38 -21.69 8.10
C VAL A 308 -22.90 -21.89 8.08
N HIS A 309 -23.65 -21.21 8.95
CA HIS A 309 -25.11 -21.27 8.96
C HIS A 309 -25.78 -20.36 7.92
N LEU A 310 -25.03 -19.45 7.28
CA LEU A 310 -25.51 -18.59 6.21
C LEU A 310 -25.34 -19.20 4.80
N ALA A 311 -24.46 -20.21 4.68
CA ALA A 311 -24.18 -20.93 3.43
C ALA A 311 -25.13 -22.11 3.22
#